data_AF-A0A7D9D1Y1-F1
#
_entry.id   AF-A0A7D9D1Y1-F1
#
_cell.length_a   1.000
_cell.length_b   1.000
_cell.length_c   1.000
_cell.angle_alpha   90.00
_cell.angle_beta   90.00
_cell.angle_gamma   90.00
#
_symmetry.space_group_name_H-M   'P 1'
#
loop_
_entity.id
_entity.type
_entity.pdbx_description
1 polymer ?
#
loop_
_entity_poly.entity_id
_entity_poly.type
_entity_poly.pdbx_seq_one_letter_code
_entity_poly.pdbx_strand_id
1 'polypeptide(L)'
;MVQVLHSGSEPGSDPSFYVDWGDSLLDLARRYDQDSGMPRPARICVPGIPLHIVQRGNDRQECFRQRGDYLRYLGCLAKSARQYDAQVHAYVLMTNHVHLLITPSHDYSASRMMQNLGSSYVLAFNRIHERTGTLWEGRFRSFPVTTENYLFACYRYIELNPVWAGIAKSPDKYPWSSYRTNALGAPNAIVQPREEWIDLGHTAKKRCERYQRLFNTVLDDRMVAEIRASIKSGSEPGSDPG
;
A
#
# COMPACT_ATOMS: atom_id res chain seq x y z
N MET A 1 -32.88 24.65 52.51
CA MET A 1 -32.82 23.27 53.04
C MET A 1 -33.00 22.34 51.85
N VAL A 2 -32.09 21.50 51.38
CA VAL A 2 -30.78 21.02 51.80
C VAL A 2 -30.04 20.59 50.52
N GLN A 3 -28.74 20.87 50.43
CA GLN A 3 -27.81 20.30 49.44
C GLN A 3 -27.61 18.80 49.70
N VAL A 4 -27.51 17.99 48.64
CA VAL A 4 -26.58 16.85 48.62
C VAL A 4 -25.91 16.81 47.25
N LEU A 5 -24.58 16.94 47.29
CA LEU A 5 -23.63 16.74 46.21
C LEU A 5 -23.58 15.27 45.82
N HIS A 6 -23.48 14.94 44.53
CA HIS A 6 -22.65 13.82 44.05
C HIS A 6 -22.04 14.19 42.69
N SER A 7 -20.71 14.30 42.73
CA SER A 7 -19.78 14.35 41.62
C SER A 7 -19.87 13.06 40.78
N GLY A 8 -20.09 13.21 39.48
CA GLY A 8 -19.92 12.16 38.49
C GLY A 8 -19.02 12.69 37.37
N SER A 9 -17.74 12.38 37.51
CA SER A 9 -16.64 12.62 36.57
C SER A 9 -16.96 12.16 35.14
N GLU A 10 -16.61 13.00 34.17
CA GLU A 10 -16.53 12.64 32.75
C GLU A 10 -15.60 11.43 32.55
N PRO A 11 -15.95 10.43 31.73
CA PRO A 11 -15.01 9.38 31.37
C PRO A 11 -13.92 9.99 30.48
N GLY A 12 -12.77 10.20 31.10
CA GLY A 12 -11.56 10.69 30.47
C GLY A 12 -11.11 9.86 29.28
N SER A 13 -10.48 10.57 28.36
CA SER A 13 -9.50 10.07 27.40
C SER A 13 -8.45 9.21 28.12
N ASP A 14 -8.62 7.90 28.07
CA ASP A 14 -7.56 6.95 28.44
C ASP A 14 -6.60 6.79 27.25
N PRO A 15 -5.34 7.26 27.34
CA PRO A 15 -4.37 7.14 26.24
C PRO A 15 -3.77 5.74 26.12
N SER A 16 -4.11 4.80 27.01
CA SER A 16 -3.45 3.49 27.09
C SER A 16 -3.91 2.44 26.06
N PHE A 17 -4.85 2.79 25.17
CA PHE A 17 -5.29 1.92 24.06
C PHE A 17 -4.61 2.23 22.70
N TYR A 18 -3.62 3.11 22.67
CA TYR A 18 -2.68 3.17 21.54
C TYR A 18 -1.66 2.06 21.69
N VAL A 19 -2.04 0.84 21.28
CA VAL A 19 -1.04 -0.19 21.05
C VAL A 19 -0.19 0.26 19.87
N ASP A 20 1.07 0.56 20.15
CA ASP A 20 2.12 0.81 19.18
C ASP A 20 2.42 -0.49 18.40
N TRP A 21 1.53 -0.80 17.45
CA TRP A 21 1.65 -1.94 16.54
C TRP A 21 2.74 -1.71 15.48
N GLY A 22 3.28 -0.49 15.41
CA GLY A 22 4.44 -0.16 14.60
C GLY A 22 5.63 -0.97 15.08
N ASP A 23 6.10 -0.75 16.31
CA ASP A 23 7.42 -1.22 16.73
C ASP A 23 7.52 -2.74 17.06
N SER A 24 6.41 -3.40 17.41
CA SER A 24 6.41 -4.85 17.76
C SER A 24 6.66 -5.79 16.57
N LEU A 25 6.12 -5.50 15.39
CA LEU A 25 6.29 -6.33 14.17
C LEU A 25 7.65 -6.10 13.49
N LEU A 26 8.35 -5.08 13.96
CA LEU A 26 9.49 -4.43 13.37
C LEU A 26 10.81 -4.87 14.00
N ASP A 27 10.76 -5.31 15.25
CA ASP A 27 11.81 -6.09 15.89
C ASP A 27 11.89 -7.52 15.38
N LEU A 28 10.78 -8.08 14.90
CA LEU A 28 10.76 -9.45 14.39
C LEU A 28 11.37 -9.55 12.97
N ALA A 29 11.16 -8.52 12.13
CA ALA A 29 11.77 -8.44 10.79
C ALA A 29 13.31 -8.28 10.84
N ARG A 30 13.84 -7.60 11.87
CA ARG A 30 15.28 -7.47 12.11
C ARG A 30 15.96 -8.79 12.46
N ARG A 31 15.23 -9.74 13.08
CA ARG A 31 15.78 -11.04 13.52
C ARG A 31 15.98 -12.05 12.38
N TYR A 32 15.42 -11.82 11.19
CA TYR A 32 15.50 -12.77 10.08
C TYR A 32 16.47 -12.33 8.97
N ASP A 33 16.72 -11.03 8.79
CA ASP A 33 17.65 -10.51 7.76
C ASP A 33 19.13 -10.64 8.17
N GLN A 34 19.40 -11.09 9.40
CA GLN A 34 20.77 -11.35 9.90
C GLN A 34 21.28 -12.76 9.58
N ASP A 35 20.47 -13.64 9.00
CA ASP A 35 20.89 -15.02 8.73
C ASP A 35 20.68 -15.42 7.27
N SER A 36 21.63 -16.19 6.74
CA SER A 36 21.68 -16.88 5.44
C SER A 36 22.11 -16.11 4.16
N GLY A 37 23.39 -16.29 3.82
CA GLY A 37 24.01 -16.00 2.52
C GLY A 37 23.59 -16.96 1.39
N MET A 38 22.29 -17.10 1.12
CA MET A 38 21.78 -17.79 -0.07
C MET A 38 21.41 -16.80 -1.19
N PRO A 39 21.59 -17.17 -2.48
CA PRO A 39 21.01 -16.43 -3.59
C PRO A 39 19.48 -16.40 -3.43
N ARG A 40 18.91 -15.20 -3.30
CA ARG A 40 17.46 -15.06 -3.11
C ARG A 40 16.73 -15.48 -4.40
N PRO A 41 15.69 -16.34 -4.34
CA PRO A 41 15.00 -16.84 -5.52
C PRO A 41 14.42 -15.72 -6.40
N ALA A 42 14.26 -16.03 -7.69
CA ALA A 42 13.63 -15.13 -8.65
C ALA A 42 12.19 -14.82 -8.22
N ARG A 43 11.78 -13.56 -8.33
CA ARG A 43 10.40 -13.19 -7.99
C ARG A 43 9.46 -13.77 -9.04
N ILE A 44 8.41 -14.45 -8.60
CA ILE A 44 7.33 -14.90 -9.46
C ILE A 44 6.59 -13.66 -9.98
N CYS A 45 6.62 -13.47 -11.29
CA CYS A 45 5.87 -12.43 -11.99
C CYS A 45 5.13 -13.12 -13.15
N VAL A 46 3.83 -13.34 -12.96
CA VAL A 46 3.00 -13.99 -13.97
C VAL A 46 2.25 -12.91 -14.73
N PRO A 47 2.46 -12.78 -16.06
CA PRO A 47 1.71 -11.86 -16.89
C PRO A 47 0.19 -11.99 -16.69
N GLY A 48 -0.51 -10.86 -16.63
CA GLY A 48 -1.97 -10.82 -16.46
C GLY A 48 -2.47 -11.02 -15.02
N ILE A 49 -1.64 -11.58 -14.12
CA ILE A 49 -2.01 -11.77 -12.72
C ILE A 49 -1.66 -10.51 -11.90
N PRO A 50 -2.62 -9.91 -11.16
CA PRO A 50 -2.32 -8.75 -10.33
C PRO A 50 -1.29 -9.08 -9.24
N LEU A 51 -0.43 -8.12 -8.94
CA LEU A 51 0.60 -8.15 -7.92
C LEU A 51 0.37 -7.02 -6.92
N HIS A 52 0.31 -7.36 -5.64
CA HIS A 52 0.48 -6.39 -4.55
C HIS A 52 1.98 -6.17 -4.34
N ILE A 53 2.47 -4.96 -4.64
CA ILE A 53 3.85 -4.57 -4.45
C ILE A 53 3.99 -3.69 -3.21
N VAL A 54 5.03 -3.96 -2.42
CA VAL A 54 5.41 -3.14 -1.26
C VAL A 54 6.87 -2.69 -1.38
N GLN A 55 7.12 -1.40 -1.21
CA GLN A 55 8.46 -0.82 -1.19
C GLN A 55 8.63 0.05 0.05
N ARG A 56 9.68 -0.21 0.84
CA ARG A 56 9.87 0.44 2.15
C ARG A 56 11.20 1.20 2.24
N GLY A 57 11.18 2.34 2.91
CA GLY A 57 12.35 3.17 3.16
C GLY A 57 13.36 2.53 4.09
N ASN A 58 14.65 2.63 3.77
CA ASN A 58 15.76 2.11 4.57
C ASN A 58 15.67 2.63 6.02
N ASP A 59 15.80 1.75 7.00
CA ASP A 59 15.62 2.08 8.42
C ASP A 59 14.31 2.84 8.72
N ARG A 60 13.29 2.60 7.89
CA ARG A 60 11.96 3.26 7.96
C ARG A 60 12.00 4.76 7.83
N GLN A 61 13.09 5.28 7.28
CA GLN A 61 13.23 6.69 7.04
C GLN A 61 12.10 7.19 6.14
N GLU A 62 11.81 8.48 6.28
CA GLU A 62 10.85 9.15 5.43
C GLU A 62 11.31 9.10 3.96
N CYS A 63 10.48 8.48 3.14
CA CYS A 63 10.63 8.47 1.69
C CYS A 63 10.00 9.69 1.05
N PHE A 64 9.11 10.39 1.76
CA PHE A 64 8.41 11.57 1.29
C PHE A 64 8.36 12.61 2.39
N ARG A 65 9.08 13.73 2.22
CA ARG A 65 9.19 14.80 3.21
C ARG A 65 8.29 15.99 2.89
N GLN A 66 7.97 16.16 1.61
CA GLN A 66 7.16 17.28 1.12
C GLN A 66 6.27 16.88 -0.05
N ARG A 67 5.26 17.71 -0.34
CA ARG A 67 4.32 17.51 -1.47
C ARG A 67 5.02 17.20 -2.79
N GLY A 68 6.15 17.85 -3.07
CA GLY A 68 6.93 17.66 -4.28
C GLY A 68 7.52 16.26 -4.44
N ASP A 69 7.77 15.56 -3.33
CA ASP A 69 8.31 14.19 -3.33
C ASP A 69 7.25 13.21 -3.83
N TYR A 70 6.04 13.30 -3.27
CA TYR A 70 4.90 12.47 -3.69
C TYR A 70 4.57 12.65 -5.18
N LEU A 71 4.48 13.90 -5.63
CA LEU A 71 4.20 14.21 -7.04
C LEU A 71 5.27 13.65 -7.98
N ARG A 72 6.53 13.72 -7.57
CA ARG A 72 7.65 13.19 -8.36
C ARG A 72 7.63 11.67 -8.41
N TYR A 73 7.36 10.99 -7.31
CA TYR A 73 7.20 9.55 -7.30
C TYR A 73 6.06 9.12 -8.22
N LEU A 74 4.90 9.77 -8.14
CA LEU A 74 3.77 9.50 -9.03
C LEU A 74 4.13 9.75 -10.50
N GLY A 75 4.91 10.79 -10.81
CA GLY A 75 5.43 11.03 -12.16
C GLY A 75 6.37 9.92 -12.64
N CYS A 76 7.29 9.47 -11.79
CA CYS A 76 8.16 8.33 -12.06
C CYS A 76 7.35 7.04 -12.24
N LEU A 77 6.32 6.82 -11.43
CA LEU A 77 5.44 5.65 -11.49
C LEU A 77 4.70 5.64 -12.82
N ALA A 78 4.08 6.76 -13.20
CA ALA A 78 3.36 6.91 -14.46
C ALA A 78 4.28 6.60 -15.66
N LYS A 79 5.49 7.15 -15.66
CA LYS A 79 6.46 6.95 -16.75
C LYS A 79 6.92 5.49 -16.82
N SER A 80 7.34 4.91 -15.69
CA SER A 80 7.82 3.53 -15.63
C SER A 80 6.72 2.52 -15.95
N ALA A 81 5.50 2.73 -15.44
CA ALA A 81 4.35 1.87 -15.68
C ALA A 81 4.04 1.78 -17.19
N ARG A 82 4.03 2.93 -17.88
CA ARG A 82 3.86 2.96 -19.35
C ARG A 82 5.04 2.36 -20.09
N GLN A 83 6.28 2.60 -19.65
CA GLN A 83 7.48 2.13 -20.34
C GLN A 83 7.62 0.61 -20.32
N TYR A 84 7.09 -0.06 -19.30
CA TYR A 84 7.25 -1.49 -19.08
C TYR A 84 5.92 -2.25 -19.06
N ASP A 85 4.86 -1.66 -19.60
CA ASP A 85 3.52 -2.28 -19.70
C ASP A 85 3.06 -2.92 -18.38
N ALA A 86 3.02 -2.10 -17.34
CA ALA A 86 2.50 -2.46 -16.03
C ALA A 86 1.29 -1.58 -15.72
N GLN A 87 0.09 -2.17 -15.73
CA GLN A 87 -1.14 -1.46 -15.42
C GLN A 87 -1.21 -1.23 -13.91
N VAL A 88 -1.41 0.02 -13.48
CA VAL A 88 -1.57 0.35 -12.06
C VAL A 88 -3.04 0.46 -11.73
N HIS A 89 -3.51 -0.27 -10.74
CA HIS A 89 -4.92 -0.37 -10.37
C HIS A 89 -5.24 0.37 -9.07
N ALA A 90 -4.34 0.28 -8.10
CA ALA A 90 -4.42 1.02 -6.85
C ALA A 90 -3.03 1.39 -6.34
N TYR A 91 -2.95 2.45 -5.55
CA TYR A 91 -1.73 2.82 -4.85
C TYR A 91 -2.03 3.57 -3.55
N VAL A 92 -1.08 3.52 -2.62
CA VAL A 92 -0.94 4.49 -1.55
C VAL A 92 0.54 4.77 -1.33
N LEU A 93 0.88 6.06 -1.24
CA LEU A 93 2.22 6.51 -0.85
C LEU A 93 2.14 6.92 0.62
N MET A 94 2.69 6.10 1.51
CA MET A 94 2.83 6.41 2.94
C MET A 94 4.16 7.12 3.16
N THR A 95 4.34 7.81 4.28
CA THR A 95 5.57 8.60 4.53
C THR A 95 6.86 7.79 4.40
N ASN A 96 6.86 6.51 4.81
CA ASN A 96 8.05 5.64 4.80
C ASN A 96 7.90 4.35 3.96
N HIS A 97 6.80 4.18 3.23
CA HIS A 97 6.61 3.02 2.36
C HIS A 97 5.52 3.28 1.30
N VAL A 98 5.45 2.39 0.31
CA VAL A 98 4.49 2.44 -0.78
C VAL A 98 3.84 1.08 -0.94
N HIS A 99 2.53 1.07 -1.16
CA HIS A 99 1.83 -0.09 -1.69
C HIS A 99 1.28 0.21 -3.08
N LEU A 100 1.44 -0.74 -4.01
CA LEU A 100 0.87 -0.69 -5.36
C LEU A 100 0.10 -1.98 -5.62
N LEU A 101 -1.01 -1.91 -6.34
CA LEU A 101 -1.63 -3.05 -7.00
C LEU A 101 -1.44 -2.86 -8.50
N ILE A 102 -0.70 -3.77 -9.13
CA ILE A 102 -0.41 -3.68 -10.57
C ILE A 102 -0.74 -4.98 -11.29
N THR A 103 -1.07 -4.93 -12.57
CA THR A 103 -1.04 -6.12 -13.45
C THR A 103 0.08 -5.95 -14.47
N PRO A 104 1.12 -6.80 -14.44
CA PRO A 104 2.19 -6.80 -15.44
C PRO A 104 1.71 -7.45 -16.74
N SER A 105 2.05 -6.88 -17.89
CA SER A 105 1.81 -7.52 -19.19
C SER A 105 2.89 -8.54 -19.58
N HIS A 106 4.08 -8.45 -18.97
CA HIS A 106 5.20 -9.36 -19.20
C HIS A 106 5.87 -9.78 -17.88
N ASP A 107 6.60 -10.89 -17.88
CA ASP A 107 7.30 -11.41 -16.69
C ASP A 107 8.35 -10.42 -16.13
N TYR A 108 8.92 -9.56 -16.97
CA TYR A 108 9.86 -8.52 -16.58
C TYR A 108 9.20 -7.20 -16.16
N SER A 109 7.92 -6.98 -16.48
CA SER A 109 7.25 -5.68 -16.37
C SER A 109 7.35 -5.10 -14.95
N ALA A 110 6.96 -5.87 -13.94
CA ALA A 110 6.99 -5.42 -12.55
C ALA A 110 8.41 -5.07 -12.07
N SER A 111 9.37 -5.94 -12.36
CA SER A 111 10.76 -5.77 -11.92
C SER A 111 11.42 -4.56 -12.58
N ARG A 112 11.23 -4.38 -13.89
CA ARG A 112 11.81 -3.26 -14.65
C ARG A 112 11.13 -1.94 -14.32
N MET A 113 9.81 -1.94 -14.16
CA MET A 113 9.04 -0.78 -13.69
C MET A 113 9.59 -0.28 -12.35
N MET A 114 9.67 -1.16 -11.35
CA MET A 114 10.12 -0.78 -10.01
C MET A 114 11.60 -0.40 -9.96
N GLN A 115 12.45 -1.03 -10.77
CA GLN A 115 13.87 -0.63 -10.89
C GLN A 115 13.99 0.79 -11.44
N ASN A 116 13.35 1.08 -12.57
CA ASN A 116 13.41 2.39 -13.21
C ASN A 116 12.78 3.49 -12.35
N LEU A 117 11.64 3.20 -11.73
CA LEU A 117 10.99 4.07 -10.75
C LEU A 117 11.93 4.37 -9.59
N GLY A 118 12.46 3.33 -8.94
CA GLY A 118 13.32 3.45 -7.77
C GLY A 118 14.56 4.28 -8.06
N SER A 119 15.28 3.98 -9.14
CA SER A 119 16.48 4.71 -9.53
C SER A 119 16.20 6.18 -9.85
N SER A 120 15.15 6.47 -10.64
CA SER A 120 14.79 7.83 -11.02
C SER A 120 14.38 8.68 -9.80
N TYR A 121 13.58 8.09 -8.90
CA TYR A 121 13.10 8.78 -7.73
C TYR A 121 14.20 9.02 -6.71
N VAL A 122 15.00 7.99 -6.37
CA VAL A 122 16.10 8.09 -5.39
C VAL A 122 17.11 9.13 -5.82
N LEU A 123 17.48 9.16 -7.10
CA LEU A 123 18.43 10.15 -7.62
C LEU A 123 17.94 11.58 -7.38
N ALA A 124 16.67 11.85 -7.68
CA ALA A 124 16.08 13.17 -7.47
C ALA A 124 15.90 13.50 -5.99
N PHE A 125 15.44 12.53 -5.17
CA PHE A 125 15.28 12.69 -3.73
C PHE A 125 16.61 13.04 -3.06
N ASN A 126 17.67 12.30 -3.37
CA ASN A 126 19.01 12.53 -2.84
C ASN A 126 19.54 13.90 -3.23
N ARG A 127 19.32 14.34 -4.47
CA ARG A 127 19.71 15.68 -4.91
C ARG A 127 18.96 16.80 -4.18
N ILE A 128 17.65 16.64 -3.98
CA ILE A 128 16.80 17.68 -3.35
C ILE A 128 17.09 17.80 -1.86
N HIS A 129 17.32 16.68 -1.19
CA HIS A 129 17.49 16.60 0.26
C HIS A 129 18.95 16.51 0.70
N GLU A 130 19.90 16.73 -0.21
CA GLU A 130 21.35 16.68 0.02
C GLU A 130 21.81 15.38 0.69
N ARG A 131 21.24 14.26 0.23
CA ARG A 131 21.53 12.92 0.75
C ARG A 131 22.38 12.11 -0.21
N THR A 132 23.02 11.10 0.33
CA THR A 132 23.70 10.03 -0.41
C THR A 132 23.16 8.67 0.05
N GLY A 133 23.52 7.60 -0.67
CA GLY A 133 23.11 6.24 -0.34
C GLY A 133 21.71 5.84 -0.82
N THR A 134 21.24 4.69 -0.34
CA THR A 134 19.95 4.10 -0.72
C THR A 134 18.79 4.75 0.05
N LEU A 135 17.66 4.91 -0.64
CA LEU A 135 16.42 5.34 0.02
C LEU A 135 15.62 4.15 0.57
N TRP A 136 15.68 3.01 -0.10
CA TRP A 136 14.86 1.83 0.15
C TRP A 136 15.64 0.75 0.91
N GLU A 137 14.97 -0.11 1.70
CA GLU A 137 15.51 -1.30 2.40
C GLU A 137 16.00 -2.41 1.43
N GLY A 138 16.26 -2.04 0.18
CA GLY A 138 16.64 -2.92 -0.91
C GLY A 138 15.49 -3.19 -1.87
N ARG A 139 15.27 -4.48 -2.14
CA ARG A 139 14.36 -4.99 -3.16
C ARG A 139 12.90 -4.86 -2.69
N PHE A 140 12.00 -4.37 -3.56
CA PHE A 140 10.55 -4.41 -3.32
C PHE A 140 10.04 -5.85 -3.05
N ARG A 141 8.89 -5.98 -2.41
CA ARG A 141 8.20 -7.27 -2.25
C ARG A 141 6.98 -7.30 -3.17
N SER A 142 6.61 -8.48 -3.66
CA SER A 142 5.49 -8.66 -4.59
C SER A 142 4.73 -9.95 -4.29
N PHE A 143 3.40 -9.87 -4.30
CA PHE A 143 2.50 -10.98 -3.96
C PHE A 143 1.44 -11.11 -5.04
N PRO A 144 1.30 -12.26 -5.70
CA PRO A 144 0.19 -12.49 -6.61
C PRO A 144 -1.15 -12.40 -5.89
N VAL A 145 -2.14 -11.88 -6.59
CA VAL A 145 -3.52 -11.75 -6.13
C VAL A 145 -4.38 -12.55 -7.10
N THR A 146 -4.64 -13.80 -6.73
CA THR A 146 -5.15 -14.83 -7.64
C THR A 146 -6.67 -15.03 -7.60
N THR A 147 -7.38 -14.40 -6.66
CA THR A 147 -8.85 -14.43 -6.59
C THR A 147 -9.44 -13.03 -6.56
N GLU A 148 -10.68 -12.91 -7.03
CA GLU A 148 -11.44 -11.64 -7.01
C GLU A 148 -11.69 -11.14 -5.57
N ASN A 149 -11.96 -12.06 -4.64
CA ASN A 149 -12.13 -11.70 -3.22
C ASN A 149 -10.85 -11.08 -2.65
N TYR A 150 -9.68 -11.68 -2.95
CA TYR A 150 -8.40 -11.11 -2.56
C TYR A 150 -8.10 -9.80 -3.30
N LEU A 151 -8.57 -9.65 -4.54
CA LEU A 151 -8.40 -8.43 -5.32
C LEU A 151 -9.03 -7.23 -4.63
N PHE A 152 -10.35 -7.28 -4.36
CA PHE A 152 -11.01 -6.17 -3.70
C PHE A 152 -10.57 -5.98 -2.24
N ALA A 153 -10.19 -7.05 -1.54
CA ALA A 153 -9.55 -6.92 -0.24
C ALA A 153 -8.22 -6.16 -0.33
N CYS A 154 -7.39 -6.43 -1.34
CA CYS A 154 -6.12 -5.74 -1.57
C CYS A 154 -6.33 -4.26 -1.92
N TYR A 155 -7.27 -3.94 -2.82
CA TYR A 155 -7.67 -2.55 -3.10
C TYR A 155 -7.99 -1.78 -1.82
N ARG A 156 -8.86 -2.35 -0.98
CA ARG A 156 -9.27 -1.75 0.28
C ARG A 156 -8.10 -1.63 1.26
N TYR A 157 -7.28 -2.67 1.38
CA TYR A 157 -6.10 -2.67 2.26
C TYR A 157 -5.16 -1.52 1.92
N ILE A 158 -4.88 -1.33 0.63
CA ILE A 158 -4.02 -0.26 0.12
C ILE A 158 -4.63 1.11 0.49
N GLU A 159 -5.91 1.31 0.18
CA GLU A 159 -6.53 2.63 0.32
C GLU A 159 -6.94 2.99 1.75
N LEU A 160 -7.11 1.99 2.64
CA LEU A 160 -7.36 2.17 4.08
C LEU A 160 -6.08 2.32 4.90
N ASN A 161 -4.91 2.08 4.33
CA ASN A 161 -3.64 2.17 5.07
C ASN A 161 -3.44 3.50 5.83
N PRO A 162 -3.75 4.68 5.25
CA PRO A 162 -3.66 5.96 5.97
C PRO A 162 -4.62 6.08 7.14
N VAL A 163 -5.78 5.41 7.08
CA VAL A 163 -6.78 5.41 8.14
C VAL A 163 -6.33 4.51 9.28
N TRP A 164 -5.87 3.30 8.97
CA TRP A 164 -5.33 2.39 9.97
C TRP A 164 -4.07 2.92 10.66
N ALA A 165 -3.26 3.71 9.96
CA ALA A 165 -2.11 4.40 10.53
C ALA A 165 -2.48 5.67 11.33
N GLY A 166 -3.78 6.03 11.43
CA GLY A 166 -4.23 7.24 12.14
C GLY A 166 -3.87 8.56 11.45
N ILE A 167 -3.38 8.53 10.20
CA ILE A 167 -2.94 9.71 9.43
C ILE A 167 -4.14 10.45 8.84
N ALA A 168 -5.21 9.73 8.48
CA ALA A 168 -6.42 10.30 7.90
C ALA A 168 -7.67 9.75 8.59
N LYS A 169 -8.70 10.59 8.75
CA LYS A 169 -9.99 10.16 9.34
C LYS A 169 -10.80 9.25 8.41
N SER A 170 -10.57 9.34 7.10
CA SER A 170 -11.24 8.56 6.07
C SER A 170 -10.38 8.54 4.79
N PRO A 171 -10.54 7.52 3.92
CA PRO A 171 -9.63 7.35 2.78
C PRO A 171 -9.72 8.47 1.74
N ASP A 172 -10.86 9.19 1.65
CA ASP A 172 -11.00 10.36 0.77
C ASP A 172 -10.18 11.58 1.23
N LYS A 173 -9.79 11.63 2.50
CA LYS A 173 -9.00 12.73 3.08
C LYS A 173 -7.50 12.57 2.87
N TYR A 174 -7.04 11.41 2.40
CA TYR A 174 -5.64 11.19 2.08
C TYR A 174 -5.38 11.41 0.58
N PRO A 175 -4.64 12.46 0.18
CA PRO A 175 -4.49 12.81 -1.24
C PRO A 175 -3.51 11.91 -2.00
N TRP A 176 -2.70 11.10 -1.29
CA TRP A 176 -1.64 10.27 -1.87
C TRP A 176 -2.05 8.81 -2.03
N SER A 177 -3.33 8.57 -2.30
CA SER A 177 -3.87 7.25 -2.64
C SER A 177 -4.75 7.31 -3.89
N SER A 178 -5.00 6.13 -4.47
CA SER A 178 -5.92 5.95 -5.58
C SER A 178 -7.40 6.07 -5.19
N TYR A 179 -7.75 6.16 -3.91
CA TYR A 179 -9.14 6.12 -3.44
C TYR A 179 -10.02 7.14 -4.13
N ARG A 180 -9.54 8.39 -4.29
CA ARG A 180 -10.31 9.45 -4.96
C ARG A 180 -10.63 9.11 -6.42
N THR A 181 -9.77 8.33 -7.07
CA THR A 181 -10.02 7.86 -8.44
C THR A 181 -11.03 6.71 -8.43
N ASN A 182 -10.74 5.65 -7.67
CA ASN A 182 -11.53 4.42 -7.67
C ASN A 182 -12.91 4.58 -7.02
N ALA A 183 -13.03 5.40 -5.98
CA ALA A 183 -14.26 5.61 -5.24
C ALA A 183 -15.02 6.86 -5.67
N LEU A 184 -14.34 7.94 -6.07
CA LEU A 184 -14.98 9.24 -6.33
C LEU A 184 -14.93 9.66 -7.81
N GLY A 185 -14.31 8.87 -8.68
CA GLY A 185 -14.20 9.17 -10.11
C GLY A 185 -13.31 10.37 -10.44
N ALA A 186 -12.41 10.76 -9.54
CA ALA A 186 -11.46 11.83 -9.82
C ALA A 186 -10.51 11.42 -10.96
N PRO A 187 -10.19 12.31 -11.91
CA PRO A 187 -9.30 11.98 -13.02
C PRO A 187 -7.88 11.65 -12.53
N ASN A 188 -7.30 10.58 -13.08
CA ASN A 188 -5.95 10.15 -12.76
C ASN A 188 -5.32 9.46 -13.98
N ALA A 189 -4.14 9.90 -14.40
CA ALA A 189 -3.45 9.38 -15.58
C ALA A 189 -2.63 8.10 -15.33
N ILE A 190 -2.60 7.61 -14.08
CA ILE A 190 -1.83 6.43 -13.66
C ILE A 190 -2.75 5.23 -13.51
N VAL A 191 -3.89 5.43 -12.84
CA VAL A 191 -4.83 4.36 -12.50
C VAL A 191 -5.58 3.90 -13.74
N GLN A 192 -5.49 2.60 -14.01
CA GLN A 192 -6.21 1.90 -15.07
C GLN A 192 -7.17 0.91 -14.41
N PRO A 193 -8.47 0.98 -14.69
CA PRO A 193 -9.42 0.05 -14.10
C PRO A 193 -9.19 -1.36 -14.65
N ARG A 194 -9.26 -2.37 -13.77
CA ARG A 194 -9.30 -3.78 -14.16
C ARG A 194 -10.73 -4.22 -14.46
N GLU A 195 -10.89 -5.33 -15.17
CA GLU A 195 -12.19 -5.90 -15.54
C GLU A 195 -13.13 -6.04 -14.35
N GLU A 196 -12.68 -6.58 -13.21
CA GLU A 196 -13.54 -6.74 -12.04
C GLU A 196 -14.05 -5.41 -11.49
N TRP A 197 -13.21 -4.35 -11.53
CA TRP A 197 -13.65 -3.02 -11.14
C TRP A 197 -14.66 -2.44 -12.15
N ILE A 198 -14.50 -2.73 -13.44
CA ILE A 198 -15.44 -2.33 -14.49
C ILE A 198 -16.79 -3.05 -14.28
N ASP A 199 -16.75 -4.32 -13.90
CA ASP A 199 -17.93 -5.17 -13.66
C ASP A 199 -18.73 -4.76 -12.42
N LEU A 200 -18.14 -3.95 -11.54
CA LEU A 200 -18.90 -3.28 -10.50
C LEU A 200 -20.07 -2.48 -11.07
N GLY A 201 -20.10 -2.06 -12.33
CA GLY A 201 -21.32 -1.46 -12.88
C GLY A 201 -21.20 -0.86 -14.27
N HIS A 202 -22.34 -0.80 -14.95
CA HIS A 202 -22.43 -0.34 -16.34
C HIS A 202 -22.13 1.16 -16.53
N THR A 203 -22.18 1.98 -15.47
CA THR A 203 -21.84 3.41 -15.53
C THR A 203 -20.74 3.75 -14.53
N ALA A 204 -19.95 4.79 -14.83
CA ALA A 204 -18.89 5.26 -13.93
C ALA A 204 -19.42 5.60 -12.52
N LYS A 205 -20.61 6.22 -12.46
CA LYS A 205 -21.31 6.51 -11.20
C LYS A 205 -21.62 5.23 -10.41
N LYS A 206 -22.19 4.21 -11.07
CA LYS A 206 -22.55 2.94 -10.40
C LYS A 206 -21.32 2.16 -9.93
N ARG A 207 -20.21 2.19 -10.68
CA ARG A 207 -18.94 1.62 -10.25
C ARG A 207 -18.42 2.28 -8.98
N CYS A 208 -18.35 3.61 -8.97
CA CYS A 208 -17.95 4.38 -7.80
C CYS A 208 -18.84 4.10 -6.58
N GLU A 209 -20.17 4.12 -6.75
CA GLU A 209 -21.13 3.83 -5.67
C GLU A 209 -20.94 2.43 -5.07
N ARG A 210 -20.77 1.40 -5.92
CA ARG A 210 -20.58 0.02 -5.45
C ARG A 210 -19.19 -0.19 -4.86
N TYR A 211 -18.16 0.45 -5.42
CA TYR A 211 -16.81 0.44 -4.86
C TYR A 211 -16.78 1.06 -3.46
N GLN A 212 -17.42 2.21 -3.25
CA GLN A 212 -17.55 2.83 -1.92
C GLN A 212 -18.19 1.89 -0.89
N ARG A 213 -19.22 1.12 -1.28
CA ARG A 213 -19.88 0.16 -0.37
C ARG A 213 -18.94 -0.93 0.13
N LEU A 214 -17.89 -1.26 -0.63
CA LEU A 214 -16.88 -2.20 -0.17
C LEU A 214 -16.20 -1.71 1.11
N PHE A 215 -16.12 -0.40 1.35
CA PHE A 215 -15.49 0.20 2.54
C PHE A 215 -16.43 0.30 3.74
N ASN A 216 -17.72 0.00 3.58
CA ASN A 216 -18.70 0.04 4.67
C ASN A 216 -18.70 -1.22 5.53
N THR A 217 -18.01 -2.28 5.10
CA THR A 217 -17.80 -3.49 5.90
C THR A 217 -16.44 -3.41 6.57
N VAL A 218 -16.27 -4.05 7.72
CA VAL A 218 -14.93 -4.24 8.30
C VAL A 218 -14.16 -5.18 7.36
N LEU A 219 -12.90 -4.87 7.04
CA LEU A 219 -12.06 -5.84 6.35
C LEU A 219 -11.73 -6.92 7.37
N ASP A 220 -12.04 -8.18 7.08
CA ASP A 220 -11.82 -9.29 7.99
C ASP A 220 -10.36 -9.30 8.49
N ASP A 221 -10.17 -9.31 9.81
CA ASP A 221 -8.85 -9.27 10.44
C ASP A 221 -7.98 -10.45 9.99
N ARG A 222 -8.59 -11.60 9.67
CA ARG A 222 -7.90 -12.74 9.10
C ARG A 222 -7.38 -12.43 7.70
N MET A 223 -8.19 -11.83 6.84
CA MET A 223 -7.81 -11.38 5.50
C MET A 223 -6.70 -10.30 5.56
N VAL A 224 -6.79 -9.37 6.51
CA VAL A 224 -5.73 -8.38 6.77
C VAL A 224 -4.44 -9.11 7.19
N ALA A 225 -4.54 -10.06 8.11
CA ALA A 225 -3.40 -10.84 8.59
C ALA A 225 -2.78 -11.67 7.47
N GLU A 226 -3.58 -12.25 6.58
CA GLU A 226 -3.17 -13.01 5.40
C GLU A 226 -2.42 -12.14 4.40
N ILE A 227 -2.95 -10.94 4.07
CA ILE A 227 -2.24 -9.95 3.24
C ILE A 227 -0.92 -9.51 3.90
N ARG A 228 -0.90 -9.35 5.22
CA ARG A 228 0.34 -8.98 5.95
C ARG A 228 1.32 -10.15 6.04
N ALA A 229 0.84 -11.37 6.15
CA ALA A 229 1.64 -12.59 6.23
C ALA A 229 2.28 -12.90 4.88
N SER A 230 1.57 -12.73 3.76
CA SER A 230 2.18 -12.82 2.43
C SER A 230 3.31 -11.81 2.31
N ILE A 231 3.08 -10.55 2.74
CA ILE A 231 4.13 -9.53 2.83
C ILE A 231 5.40 -10.01 3.55
N LYS A 232 5.27 -10.87 4.57
CA LYS A 232 6.36 -11.44 5.35
C LYS A 232 7.06 -12.63 4.68
N SER A 233 6.33 -13.54 4.03
CA SER A 233 6.87 -14.82 3.51
C SER A 233 7.39 -14.77 2.09
N GLY A 234 6.94 -13.82 1.24
CA GLY A 234 7.25 -13.86 -0.19
C GLY A 234 6.30 -14.74 -1.01
N SER A 235 5.28 -15.34 -0.40
CA SER A 235 4.33 -16.29 -1.01
C SER A 235 2.88 -15.80 -0.92
N GLU A 236 1.97 -16.39 -1.70
CA GLU A 236 0.54 -16.05 -1.67
C GLU A 236 -0.09 -16.35 -0.30
N PRO A 237 -1.10 -15.57 0.15
CA PRO A 237 -1.83 -15.91 1.36
C PRO A 237 -2.59 -17.23 1.20
N GLY A 238 -2.33 -18.20 2.08
CA GLY A 238 -2.99 -19.51 2.06
C GLY A 238 -2.33 -20.57 1.19
N SER A 239 -1.17 -20.29 0.56
CA SER A 239 -0.33 -21.36 0.02
C SER A 239 0.40 -22.06 1.18
N ASP A 240 0.02 -23.29 1.49
CA ASP A 240 0.71 -24.13 2.48
C ASP A 240 2.20 -24.27 2.06
N PRO A 241 3.16 -24.09 2.99
CA PRO A 241 4.56 -24.38 2.68
C PRO A 241 4.73 -25.90 2.64
N GLY A 242 4.67 -26.45 1.43
CA GLY A 242 5.15 -27.82 1.15
C GLY A 242 6.66 -27.94 1.33
#